data_AF-X1RF03-F1
#
_entry.id   AF-X1RF03-F1
#
_cell.length_a   1.000
_cell.length_b   1.000
_cell.length_c   1.000
_cell.angle_alpha   90.00
_cell.angle_beta   90.00
_cell.angle_gamma   90.00
#
_symmetry.space_group_name_H-M   'P 1'
#
loop_
_entity.id
_entity.type
_entity.pdbx_description
1 polymer ?
#
loop_
_entity_poly.entity_id
_entity_poly.type
_entity_poly.pdbx_seq_one_letter_code
_entity_poly.pdbx_strand_id
1 'polypeptide(L)'
;AKAGIVATLNTRTAVLAAANPKYGRFEKNLTIAQQVPLDPVILSRFDLVFIMRDEPRADQDRTMAHYILELHRAPTKVVKPPLNLDFLRKIIIYARQNLDMAGE
;
A
#
# COMPACT_ATOMS: atom_id res chain seq x y z
N ALA A 1 19.19 20.99 10.30
CA ALA A 1 19.90 21.72 11.37
C ALA A 1 18.89 22.18 12.41
N LYS A 2 19.06 21.79 13.68
CA LYS A 2 18.23 22.26 14.81
C LYS A 2 19.13 22.32 16.04
N ALA A 3 18.89 23.28 16.94
CA ALA A 3 19.67 23.45 18.18
C ALA A 3 21.20 23.56 17.96
N GLY A 4 21.64 24.20 16.87
CA GLY A 4 23.07 24.35 16.55
C GLY A 4 23.78 23.07 16.07
N ILE A 5 23.08 21.91 16.04
CA ILE A 5 23.64 20.65 15.57
C ILE A 5 23.23 20.43 14.11
N VAL A 6 24.24 20.22 13.27
CA VAL A 6 24.10 19.77 11.88
C VAL A 6 24.63 18.35 11.80
N ALA A 7 23.72 17.39 11.69
CA ALA A 7 24.05 15.97 11.54
C ALA A 7 23.26 15.39 10.37
N THR A 8 23.90 14.50 9.63
CA THR A 8 23.28 13.69 8.59
C THR A 8 23.14 12.26 9.12
N LEU A 9 21.92 11.74 9.12
CA LEU A 9 21.63 10.39 9.58
C LEU A 9 21.19 9.53 8.40
N ASN A 10 21.68 8.30 8.33
CA ASN A 10 21.28 7.35 7.30
C ASN A 10 19.87 6.81 7.60
N THR A 11 18.96 6.92 6.65
CA THR A 11 17.57 6.44 6.76
C THR A 11 17.30 5.33 5.74
N ARG A 12 17.63 4.08 6.10
CA ARG A 12 17.34 2.90 5.28
C ARG A 12 15.94 2.37 5.62
N THR A 13 14.92 2.92 4.97
CA THR A 13 13.53 2.46 5.09
C THR A 13 12.79 2.58 3.77
N ALA A 14 11.84 1.68 3.54
CA ALA A 14 10.83 1.87 2.51
C ALA A 14 9.75 2.86 3.02
N VAL A 15 9.09 3.55 2.10
CA VAL A 15 7.97 4.46 2.39
C VAL A 15 6.71 3.89 1.76
N LEU A 16 5.65 3.77 2.56
CA LEU A 16 4.30 3.48 2.09
C LEU A 16 3.44 4.72 2.33
N ALA A 17 2.83 5.24 1.27
CA ALA A 17 1.97 6.42 1.33
C ALA A 17 0.57 6.09 0.81
N ALA A 18 -0.45 6.64 1.46
CA ALA A 18 -1.83 6.64 1.00
C ALA A 18 -2.31 8.09 0.90
N ALA A 19 -2.93 8.44 -0.23
CA ALA A 19 -3.44 9.77 -0.49
C ALA A 19 -4.78 9.68 -1.21
N ASN A 20 -5.69 10.59 -0.86
CA ASN A 20 -6.96 10.74 -1.57
C ASN A 20 -6.79 11.75 -2.72
N PRO A 21 -7.53 11.60 -3.83
CA PRO A 21 -7.57 12.63 -4.88
C PRO A 21 -8.09 13.96 -4.35
N LYS A 22 -7.58 15.09 -4.89
CA LYS A 22 -7.96 16.46 -4.47
C LYS A 22 -9.46 16.73 -4.45
N TYR A 23 -10.20 16.14 -5.40
CA TYR A 23 -11.65 16.33 -5.54
C TYR A 23 -12.45 15.10 -5.07
N GLY A 24 -11.84 14.22 -4.28
CA GLY A 24 -12.48 13.03 -3.70
C GLY A 24 -12.68 11.86 -4.67
N ARG A 25 -12.64 12.09 -5.99
CA ARG A 25 -12.69 11.05 -7.03
C ARG A 25 -11.53 11.20 -7.99
N PHE A 26 -11.14 10.06 -8.58
CA PHE A 26 -10.09 10.01 -9.57
C PHE A 26 -10.68 10.17 -10.97
N GLU A 27 -10.27 11.23 -11.67
CA GLU A 27 -10.67 11.55 -13.03
C GLU A 27 -9.72 10.90 -14.04
N LYS A 28 -10.28 10.23 -15.05
CA LYS A 28 -9.49 9.49 -16.06
C LYS A 28 -8.74 10.41 -17.03
N ASN A 29 -9.21 11.64 -17.18
CA ASN A 29 -8.69 12.59 -18.16
C ASN A 29 -7.57 13.48 -17.60
N LEU A 30 -7.25 13.36 -16.30
CA LEU A 30 -6.22 14.14 -15.64
C LEU A 30 -5.04 13.23 -15.25
N THR A 31 -3.85 13.81 -15.18
CA THR A 31 -2.65 13.07 -14.75
C THR A 31 -2.66 12.85 -13.23
N ILE A 32 -1.94 11.83 -12.74
CA ILE A 32 -1.83 11.56 -11.29
C ILE A 32 -1.29 12.78 -10.54
N ALA A 33 -0.25 13.42 -11.08
CA ALA A 33 0.40 14.59 -10.48
C ALA A 33 -0.56 15.79 -10.31
N GLN A 34 -1.55 15.94 -11.20
CA GLN A 34 -2.56 16.99 -11.07
C GLN A 34 -3.57 16.69 -9.96
N GLN A 35 -3.84 15.41 -9.71
CA GLN A 35 -4.91 14.93 -8.86
C GLN A 35 -4.49 14.58 -7.43
N VAL A 36 -3.22 14.28 -7.19
CA VAL A 36 -2.68 13.96 -5.86
C VAL A 36 -2.12 15.23 -5.20
N PRO A 37 -2.36 15.47 -3.90
CA PRO A 37 -1.79 16.61 -3.16
C PRO A 37 -0.32 16.37 -2.80
N LEU A 38 0.51 15.99 -3.77
CA LEU A 38 1.95 15.80 -3.63
C LEU A 38 2.69 16.56 -4.72
N ASP A 39 3.86 17.09 -4.38
CA ASP A 39 4.76 17.68 -5.36
C ASP A 39 5.19 16.61 -6.40
N PRO A 40 5.15 16.91 -7.71
CA PRO A 40 5.61 15.98 -8.75
C PRO A 40 7.01 15.41 -8.52
N VAL A 41 7.92 16.16 -7.90
CA VAL A 41 9.30 15.74 -7.57
C VAL A 41 9.33 14.70 -6.45
N ILE A 42 8.36 14.73 -5.53
CA ILE A 42 8.22 13.68 -4.51
C ILE A 42 7.56 12.46 -5.14
N LEU A 43 6.53 12.67 -5.96
CA LEU A 43 5.80 11.60 -6.64
C LEU A 43 6.71 10.77 -7.54
N SER A 44 7.65 11.41 -8.26
CA SER A 44 8.61 10.72 -9.13
C SER A 44 9.63 9.84 -8.39
N ARG A 45 9.73 9.97 -7.06
CA ARG A 45 10.59 9.10 -6.21
C ARG A 45 9.90 7.81 -5.79
N PHE A 46 8.61 7.65 -6.06
CA PHE A 46 7.92 6.39 -5.84
C PHE A 46 8.14 5.47 -7.03
N ASP A 47 8.73 4.30 -6.79
CA ASP A 47 8.92 3.28 -7.82
C ASP A 47 7.58 2.66 -8.26
N LEU A 48 6.60 2.61 -7.36
CA LEU A 48 5.29 2.01 -7.59
C LEU A 48 4.17 2.96 -7.14
N VAL A 49 3.17 3.14 -8.00
CA VAL A 49 1.97 3.94 -7.72
C VAL A 49 0.72 3.12 -8.08
N PHE A 50 -0.11 2.85 -7.08
CA PHE A 50 -1.36 2.10 -7.26
C PHE A 50 -2.56 3.04 -7.16
N ILE A 51 -3.31 3.17 -8.26
CA ILE A 51 -4.55 3.96 -8.28
C ILE A 51 -5.73 3.04 -7.96
N MET A 52 -6.38 3.27 -6.82
CA MET A 52 -7.64 2.61 -6.47
C MET A 52 -8.81 3.51 -6.88
N ARG A 53 -9.62 3.05 -7.84
CA ARG A 53 -10.81 3.76 -8.32
C ARG A 53 -12.05 3.03 -7.86
N ASP A 54 -13.00 3.79 -7.32
CA ASP A 54 -14.34 3.30 -7.02
C ASP A 54 -15.22 3.42 -8.27
N GLU A 55 -15.27 2.36 -9.07
CA GLU A 55 -16.12 2.27 -10.27
C GLU A 55 -17.32 1.36 -9.95
N PRO A 56 -18.57 1.86 -10.04
CA PRO A 56 -19.75 1.05 -9.74
C PRO A 56 -19.84 -0.18 -10.64
N ARG A 57 -19.87 -1.36 -10.05
CA ARG A 57 -19.93 -2.65 -10.76
C ARG A 57 -20.82 -3.59 -9.98
N ALA A 58 -22.09 -3.69 -10.42
CA ALA A 58 -23.15 -4.41 -9.70
C ALA A 58 -22.73 -5.79 -9.17
N ASP A 59 -22.07 -6.62 -9.98
CA ASP A 59 -21.63 -7.97 -9.57
C ASP A 59 -20.53 -7.93 -8.51
N GLN A 60 -19.57 -7.01 -8.63
CA GLN A 60 -18.47 -6.85 -7.67
C GLN A 60 -18.98 -6.23 -6.37
N ASP A 61 -19.82 -5.21 -6.47
CA ASP A 61 -20.43 -4.52 -5.33
C ASP A 61 -21.32 -5.49 -4.53
N ARG A 62 -22.09 -6.33 -5.23
CA ARG A 62 -22.89 -7.39 -4.59
C ARG A 62 -22.03 -8.41 -3.86
N THR A 63 -20.93 -8.83 -4.48
CA THR A 63 -19.99 -9.78 -3.87
C THR A 63 -19.31 -9.18 -2.64
N MET A 64 -18.87 -7.92 -2.73
CA MET A 64 -18.25 -7.18 -1.63
C MET A 64 -19.24 -6.97 -0.48
N ALA A 65 -20.47 -6.54 -0.77
CA ALA A 65 -21.51 -6.34 0.22
C ALA A 65 -21.85 -7.65 0.94
N HIS A 66 -22.00 -8.76 0.21
CA HIS A 66 -22.23 -10.08 0.80
C HIS A 66 -21.05 -10.49 1.70
N TYR A 67 -19.81 -10.27 1.26
CA TYR A 67 -18.61 -10.53 2.07
C TYR A 67 -18.60 -9.72 3.37
N ILE A 68 -18.90 -8.42 3.31
CA ILE A 68 -18.98 -7.55 4.49
C ILE A 68 -20.09 -8.02 5.45
N LEU A 69 -21.26 -8.40 4.93
CA LEU A 69 -22.37 -8.89 5.76
C LEU A 69 -22.01 -10.20 6.48
N GLU A 70 -21.39 -11.16 5.78
CA GLU A 70 -20.97 -12.42 6.38
C GLU A 70 -19.86 -12.22 7.42
N LEU A 71 -18.93 -11.28 7.18
CA LEU A 71 -17.90 -10.90 8.15
C LEU A 71 -18.51 -10.42 9.48
N HIS A 72 -19.56 -9.60 9.42
CA HIS A 72 -20.24 -9.09 10.62
C HIS A 72 -21.16 -10.13 11.27
N ARG A 73 -21.78 -11.01 10.48
CA ARG A 73 -22.67 -12.06 10.98
C ARG A 73 -21.89 -13.16 11.71
N ALA A 74 -20.75 -13.57 11.17
CA ALA A 74 -19.93 -14.66 11.71
C ALA A 74 -18.43 -14.39 11.50
N PRO A 75 -17.79 -13.61 12.39
CA PRO A 75 -16.37 -13.21 12.25
C PRO A 75 -15.38 -14.38 12.19
N THR A 76 -15.79 -15.58 12.59
CA THR A 76 -14.97 -16.80 12.56
C THR A 76 -15.04 -17.56 11.23
N LYS A 77 -15.96 -17.21 10.33
CA LYS A 77 -16.09 -17.79 8.97
C LYS A 77 -15.25 -17.05 7.93
N VAL A 78 -14.47 -16.06 8.35
CA VAL A 78 -13.58 -15.32 7.44
C VAL A 78 -12.65 -16.29 6.74
N VAL A 79 -12.54 -16.13 5.42
CA VAL A 79 -11.63 -16.90 4.59
C VAL A 79 -10.24 -16.80 5.20
N LYS A 80 -9.76 -17.91 5.78
CA LYS A 80 -8.41 -17.95 6.33
C LYS A 80 -7.44 -17.90 5.15
N PRO A 81 -6.39 -17.06 5.20
CA PRO A 81 -5.38 -17.07 4.17
C PRO A 81 -4.76 -18.48 4.07
N PRO A 82 -4.34 -18.91 2.86
CA PRO A 82 -3.80 -20.24 2.65
C PRO A 82 -2.48 -20.46 3.42
N LEU A 83 -1.79 -19.37 3.76
CA LEU A 83 -0.56 -19.38 4.54
C LEU A 83 -0.78 -18.77 5.91
N ASN A 84 -0.22 -19.42 6.93
CA ASN A 84 -0.12 -18.85 8.26
C ASN A 84 0.80 -17.60 8.22
N LEU A 85 0.37 -16.52 8.87
CA LEU A 85 1.11 -15.24 8.92
C LEU A 85 2.50 -15.38 9.56
N ASP A 86 2.65 -16.21 10.59
CA ASP A 86 3.94 -16.44 11.25
C ASP A 86 4.88 -17.23 10.34
N PHE A 87 4.35 -18.19 9.58
CA PHE A 87 5.11 -18.93 8.59
C PHE A 87 5.58 -18.00 7.45
N LEU A 88 4.67 -17.18 6.91
CA LEU A 88 5.01 -16.20 5.87
C LEU A 88 6.09 -15.22 6.35
N ARG A 89 5.98 -14.71 7.59
CA ARG A 89 6.99 -13.83 8.20
C ARG A 89 8.35 -14.52 8.28
N LYS A 90 8.40 -15.78 8.71
CA LYS A 90 9.65 -16.57 8.79
C LYS A 90 10.27 -16.75 7.41
N ILE A 91 9.48 -17.04 6.38
CA ILE A 91 9.97 -17.14 4.99
C ILE A 91 10.57 -15.82 4.52
N ILE A 92 9.91 -14.68 4.76
CA ILE A 92 10.42 -13.36 4.34
C ILE A 92 11.77 -13.08 5.02
N ILE A 93 11.90 -13.37 6.32
CA ILE A 93 13.17 -13.19 7.05
C ILE A 93 14.26 -14.09 6.47
N TYR A 94 13.95 -15.37 6.26
CA TYR A 94 14.88 -16.34 5.68
C TYR A 94 15.35 -15.90 4.29
N ALA A 95 14.42 -15.50 3.41
CA ALA A 95 14.74 -15.05 2.06
C ALA A 95 15.68 -13.84 2.07
N ARG A 96 15.41 -12.83 2.90
CA ARG A 96 16.29 -11.64 3.04
C ARG A 96 17.69 -11.98 3.54
N GLN A 97 17.83 -12.99 4.41
CA GLN A 97 19.15 -13.39 4.92
C GLN A 97 19.98 -14.19 3.90
N ASN A 98 19.32 -14.97 3.05
CA ASN A 98 20.01 -15.96 2.19
C ASN A 98 20.07 -15.57 0.71
N LEU A 99 19.22 -14.65 0.24
CA LEU A 99 19.19 -14.23 -1.16
C LEU A 99 19.84 -12.86 -1.38
N ASP A 100 19.68 -11.91 -0.43
CA ASP A 100 20.27 -10.56 -0.56
C ASP A 100 21.80 -10.59 -0.46
N MET A 101 22.40 -11.67 0.08
CA MET A 101 23.86 -11.87 0.22
C MET A 101 24.53 -12.44 -1.04
N ALA A 102 23.78 -12.82 -2.08
CA ALA A 102 24.33 -13.43 -3.29
C ALA A 102 24.57 -12.43 -4.44
N GLY A 103 24.28 -11.15 -4.20
CA GLY A 103 24.37 -10.07 -5.19
C GLY A 103 25.46 -9.02 -4.94
N GLU A 104 26.37 -9.26 -3.98
CA GLU A 104 27.62 -8.51 -3.81
C GLU A 104 28.82 -9.34 -4.27
#